data_AF-A0A3D1TSJ2-F1
#
_entry.id   AF-A0A3D1TSJ2-F1
#
_cell.length_a   1.000
_cell.length_b   1.000
_cell.length_c   1.000
_cell.angle_alpha   90.00
_cell.angle_beta   90.00
_cell.angle_gamma   90.00
#
_symmetry.space_group_name_H-M   'P 1'
#
loop_
_entity.id
_entity.type
_entity.pdbx_description
1 polymer ?
#
loop_
_entity_poly.entity_id
_entity_poly.type
_entity_poly.pdbx_seq_one_letter_code
_entity_poly.pdbx_strand_id
1 'polypeptide(L)'
;MSRRTEFASTWWAQRWIRLLERFGWSARLNRGRAYARHGNVLDIDVQSGLVRAKVQGSRKQPYRVEIGLKPLSRSDWDRVFHLLRRKAVYA
;
A
#
# COMPACT_ATOMS: atom_id res chain seq x y z
N MET A 1 27.14 -5.50 1.27
CA MET A 1 26.15 -4.72 2.05
C MET A 1 25.00 -4.36 1.13
N SER A 2 23.84 -4.99 1.29
CA SER A 2 22.66 -4.73 0.45
C SER A 2 22.19 -3.29 0.65
N ARG A 3 21.95 -2.53 -0.42
CA ARG A 3 21.31 -1.21 -0.35
C ARG A 3 20.06 -1.35 0.52
N ARG A 4 19.93 -0.55 1.58
CA ARG A 4 18.65 -0.31 2.24
C ARG A 4 17.73 0.31 1.19
N THR A 5 17.05 -0.50 0.39
CA THR A 5 16.01 0.00 -0.51
C THR A 5 14.93 0.57 0.41
N GLU A 6 14.85 1.89 0.45
CA GLU A 6 13.81 2.57 1.20
C GLU A 6 12.46 2.15 0.60
N PHE A 7 11.52 1.73 1.46
CA PHE A 7 10.16 1.53 0.98
C PHE A 7 9.63 2.86 0.46
N ALA A 8 8.90 2.83 -0.65
CA ALA A 8 8.35 4.03 -1.27
C ALA A 8 9.43 5.06 -1.69
N SER A 9 10.26 4.69 -2.67
CA SER A 9 11.25 5.61 -3.24
C SER A 9 10.65 6.72 -4.11
N THR A 10 9.37 6.63 -4.48
CA THR A 10 8.68 7.65 -5.29
C THR A 10 7.92 8.63 -4.40
N TRP A 11 7.85 9.90 -4.82
CA TRP A 11 7.10 10.95 -4.11
C TRP A 11 5.66 10.54 -3.79
N TRP A 12 4.97 9.91 -4.74
CA TRP A 12 3.58 9.50 -4.56
C TRP A 12 3.46 8.38 -3.52
N ALA A 13 4.39 7.42 -3.50
CA ALA A 13 4.35 6.32 -2.55
C ALA A 13 4.63 6.83 -1.13
N GLN A 14 5.55 7.78 -0.97
CA GLN A 14 5.78 8.44 0.32
C GLN A 14 4.55 9.21 0.79
N ARG A 15 3.90 9.96 -0.11
CA ARG A 15 2.66 10.69 0.21
C ARG A 15 1.53 9.74 0.60
N TRP A 16 1.42 8.60 -0.07
CA TRP A 16 0.46 7.55 0.27
C TRP A 16 0.71 6.98 1.66
N ILE A 17 1.96 6.61 1.99
CA ILE A 17 2.31 6.12 3.33
C ILE A 17 1.99 7.17 4.39
N ARG A 18 2.36 8.44 4.18
CA ARG A 18 2.03 9.53 5.12
C ARG A 18 0.52 9.67 5.34
N LEU A 19 -0.29 9.50 4.30
CA LEU A 19 -1.74 9.51 4.44
C LEU A 19 -2.23 8.34 5.32
N LEU A 20 -1.71 7.13 5.10
CA LEU A 20 -2.05 5.97 5.91
C LEU A 20 -1.65 6.14 7.38
N GLU A 21 -0.49 6.76 7.64
CA GLU A 21 -0.02 7.07 8.99
C GLU A 21 -0.96 8.03 9.73
N ARG A 22 -1.62 8.96 9.03
CA ARG A 22 -2.63 9.87 9.61
C ARG A 22 -3.89 9.16 10.11
N PHE A 23 -4.17 7.93 9.66
CA PHE A 23 -5.24 7.09 10.21
C PHE A 23 -4.83 6.33 11.48
N GLY A 24 -3.67 6.65 12.07
CA GLY A 24 -3.16 6.00 13.29
C GLY A 24 -2.49 4.65 13.02
N TRP A 25 -2.16 4.34 11.77
CA TRP A 25 -1.60 3.03 11.39
C TRP A 25 -0.08 2.95 11.45
N SER A 26 0.61 3.95 11.96
CA SER A 26 2.08 4.02 11.98
C SER A 26 2.74 2.77 12.57
N ALA A 27 2.24 2.26 13.70
CA ALA A 27 2.74 1.03 14.31
C ALA A 27 2.51 -0.22 13.43
N ARG A 28 1.36 -0.29 12.75
CA ARG A 28 1.02 -1.39 11.83
C ARG A 28 1.90 -1.37 10.59
N LEU A 29 2.13 -0.19 10.02
CA LEU A 29 3.01 0.02 8.86
C LEU A 29 4.47 -0.30 9.20
N ASN A 30 4.95 0.11 10.38
CA ASN A 30 6.28 -0.27 10.86
C ASN A 30 6.46 -1.79 10.95
N ARG A 31 5.48 -2.51 11.53
CA ARG A 31 5.51 -3.98 11.57
C ARG A 31 5.48 -4.60 10.17
N GLY A 32 4.61 -4.10 9.29
CA GLY A 32 4.54 -4.58 7.90
C GLY A 32 5.87 -4.43 7.16
N ARG A 33 6.54 -3.27 7.30
CA ARG A 33 7.89 -3.04 6.75
C ARG A 33 8.93 -4.02 7.30
N ALA A 34 8.86 -4.32 8.60
CA ALA A 34 9.74 -5.31 9.21
C ALA A 34 9.49 -6.70 8.62
N TYR A 35 8.22 -7.13 8.51
CA TYR A 35 7.88 -8.43 7.92
C TYR A 35 8.42 -8.56 6.48
N ALA A 36 8.20 -7.54 5.65
CA ALA A 36 8.70 -7.53 4.27
C ALA A 36 10.23 -7.58 4.20
N ARG A 37 10.94 -6.81 5.04
CA ARG A 37 12.43 -6.82 5.07
C ARG A 37 13.03 -8.14 5.51
N HIS A 38 12.36 -8.86 6.41
CA HIS A 38 12.82 -10.16 6.89
C HIS A 38 12.40 -11.31 5.97
N GLY A 39 11.81 -11.04 4.81
CA GLY A 39 11.34 -12.08 3.88
C GLY A 39 10.10 -12.83 4.36
N ASN A 40 9.38 -12.31 5.36
CA ASN A 40 8.19 -12.94 5.91
C ASN A 40 6.94 -12.72 5.05
N VAL A 41 7.00 -11.83 4.07
CA VAL A 41 5.97 -11.75 3.03
C VAL A 41 6.43 -12.67 1.90
N LEU A 42 5.84 -13.87 1.87
CA LEU A 42 6.29 -14.96 1.02
C LEU A 42 5.81 -14.80 -0.43
N ASP A 43 4.63 -14.20 -0.60
CA ASP A 43 4.01 -13.99 -1.90
C ASP A 43 3.02 -12.82 -1.83
N ILE A 44 2.89 -12.08 -2.94
CA ILE A 44 1.91 -11.01 -3.13
C ILE A 44 1.34 -11.13 -4.55
N ASP A 45 0.02 -11.30 -4.64
CA ASP A 45 -0.74 -11.25 -5.88
C ASP A 45 -1.63 -9.99 -5.87
N VAL A 46 -1.43 -9.12 -6.86
CA VAL A 46 -2.16 -7.85 -7.00
C VAL A 46 -3.07 -7.94 -8.21
N GLN A 47 -4.36 -7.94 -7.95
CA GLN A 47 -5.43 -7.97 -8.95
C GLN A 47 -6.28 -6.68 -8.85
N SER A 48 -7.07 -6.43 -9.89
CA SER A 48 -7.99 -5.28 -9.89
C SER A 48 -9.01 -5.42 -8.74
N GLY A 49 -8.93 -4.53 -7.74
CA GLY A 49 -9.81 -4.53 -6.58
C GLY A 49 -9.50 -5.60 -5.52
N LEU A 50 -8.45 -6.39 -5.68
CA LEU A 50 -8.09 -7.43 -4.72
C LEU A 50 -6.58 -7.58 -4.61
N VAL A 51 -6.07 -7.55 -3.39
CA VAL A 51 -4.69 -7.92 -3.08
C VAL A 51 -4.69 -9.14 -2.20
N ARG A 52 -3.97 -10.18 -2.60
CA ARG A 52 -3.73 -11.39 -1.81
C ARG A 52 -2.26 -11.47 -1.42
N ALA A 53 -1.99 -11.98 -0.24
CA ALA A 53 -0.63 -12.25 0.19
C ALA A 53 -0.55 -13.49 1.08
N LYS A 54 0.60 -14.17 1.03
CA LYS A 54 0.96 -15.23 1.98
C LYS A 54 2.04 -14.71 2.92
N VAL A 55 1.77 -14.74 4.22
CA VAL A 55 2.65 -14.11 5.22
C VAL A 55 3.03 -15.12 6.30
N GLN A 56 4.33 -15.25 6.52
CA GLN A 56 4.92 -15.99 7.63
C GLN A 56 4.80 -15.15 8.91
N GLY A 57 3.92 -15.56 9.81
CA GLY A 57 3.81 -14.98 11.15
C GLY A 57 4.72 -15.69 12.15
N SER A 58 4.40 -15.57 13.44
CA SER A 58 5.06 -16.33 14.50
C SER A 58 4.68 -17.82 14.53
N ARG A 59 3.58 -18.20 13.86
CA ARG A 59 3.10 -19.59 13.82
C ARG A 59 3.83 -20.41 12.76
N LYS A 60 3.86 -21.74 12.94
CA LYS A 60 4.52 -22.66 12.00
C LYS A 60 3.99 -22.56 10.56
N GLN A 61 2.68 -22.35 10.40
CA GLN A 61 2.05 -22.24 9.08
C GLN A 61 1.85 -20.76 8.70
N PRO A 62 2.25 -20.35 7.47
CA PRO A 62 1.92 -19.04 6.94
C PRO A 62 0.40 -18.83 6.83
N TYR A 63 -0.06 -17.62 7.07
CA TYR A 63 -1.45 -17.24 6.92
C TYR A 63 -1.69 -16.47 5.61
N ARG A 64 -2.95 -16.45 5.16
CA ARG A 64 -3.38 -15.67 4.00
C ARG A 64 -3.93 -14.32 4.44
N VAL A 65 -3.61 -13.29 3.67
CA VAL A 65 -4.16 -11.94 3.82
C VAL A 65 -4.87 -11.60 2.53
N GLU A 66 -6.08 -11.07 2.64
CA GLU A 66 -6.82 -10.51 1.51
C GLU A 66 -7.25 -9.08 1.85
N ILE A 67 -7.02 -8.17 0.89
CA ILE A 67 -7.48 -6.78 0.97
C ILE A 67 -8.35 -6.53 -0.25
N GLY A 68 -9.66 -6.43 -0.02
CA GLY A 68 -10.64 -6.06 -1.02
C GLY A 68 -10.80 -4.54 -1.10
N LEU A 69 -10.83 -4.01 -2.31
CA LEU A 69 -11.07 -2.61 -2.61
C LEU A 69 -12.09 -2.54 -3.74
N LYS A 70 -13.17 -1.77 -3.57
CA LYS A 70 -14.10 -1.51 -4.67
C LYS A 70 -13.37 -0.67 -5.73
N PRO A 71 -13.16 -1.18 -6.97
CA PRO A 71 -12.58 -0.36 -8.02
C PRO A 71 -13.48 0.84 -8.30
N LEU A 72 -12.87 1.99 -8.53
CA LEU A 72 -13.60 3.18 -8.99
C LEU A 72 -14.18 2.90 -10.38
N SER A 73 -15.44 3.29 -10.59
CA SER A 73 -16.05 3.26 -11.91
C SER A 73 -15.36 4.26 -12.84
N ARG A 74 -15.59 4.14 -14.16
CA ARG A 74 -15.06 5.11 -15.12
C ARG A 74 -15.51 6.55 -14.82
N SER A 75 -16.79 6.73 -14.48
CA SER A 75 -17.34 8.03 -14.08
C SER A 75 -16.73 8.57 -12.78
N ASP A 76 -16.40 7.69 -11.81
CA ASP A 76 -15.72 8.12 -10.59
C ASP A 76 -14.30 8.61 -10.89
N TRP A 77 -13.59 7.92 -11.79
CA TRP A 77 -12.28 8.36 -12.26
C TRP A 77 -12.35 9.71 -12.97
N ASP A 78 -13.33 9.91 -13.85
CA ASP A 78 -13.54 11.19 -14.54
C ASP A 78 -13.77 12.32 -13.52
N ARG A 79 -14.55 12.06 -12.46
CA ARG A 79 -14.75 13.01 -11.36
C ARG A 79 -13.47 13.31 -10.59
N VAL A 80 -12.67 12.29 -10.28
CA VAL A 80 -11.36 12.46 -9.62
C VAL A 80 -10.45 13.35 -10.46
N PHE A 81 -10.32 13.07 -11.77
CA PHE A 81 -9.52 13.89 -12.67
C PHE A 81 -10.01 15.33 -12.74
N HIS A 82 -11.32 15.54 -12.82
CA HIS A 82 -11.89 16.89 -12.81
C HIS A 82 -11.56 17.66 -11.53
N LEU A 83 -11.64 17.02 -10.36
CA LEU A 83 -11.29 17.65 -9.07
C LEU A 83 -9.80 17.95 -8.95
N LEU A 84 -8.94 17.05 -9.42
CA LEU A 84 -7.49 17.26 -9.40
C LEU A 84 -7.08 18.41 -10.32
N ARG A 85 -7.67 18.51 -11.52
CA ARG A 85 -7.43 19.62 -12.45
C ARG A 85 -7.77 20.98 -11.85
N ARG A 86 -8.86 21.09 -11.08
CA ARG A 86 -9.24 22.35 -10.41
C ARG A 86 -8.22 22.82 -9.37
N LYS A 87 -7.49 21.90 -8.72
CA LYS A 87 -6.45 22.26 -7.74
C LYS A 87 -5.10 22.58 -8.38
N ALA A 88 -4.82 22.04 -9.56
CA ALA A 88 -3.57 22.30 -10.29
C ALA A 88 -3.45 23.73 -10.82
N VAL A 89 -4.57 24.46 -10.96
CA VAL A 89 -4.59 25.86 -11.43
C VAL A 89 -4.22 26.86 -10.31
N TYR A 90 -4.08 26.42 -9.06
CA TYR A 90 -3.80 27.28 -7.90
C TYR A 90 -2.49 26.91 -7.15
N ALA A 91 -1.56 26.20 -7.79
CA ALA A 91 -0.28 25.80 -7.21
C ALA A 91 0.89 26.17 -8.12
#